data_AF-A0A849REN7-F1
#
_entry.id   AF-A0A849REN7-F1
#
_cell.length_a   1.000
_cell.length_b   1.000
_cell.length_c   1.000
_cell.angle_alpha   90.00
_cell.angle_beta   90.00
_cell.angle_gamma   90.00
#
_symmetry.space_group_name_H-M   'P 1'
#
loop_
_entity.id
_entity.type
_entity.pdbx_description
1 polymer ?
#
loop_
_entity_poly.entity_id
_entity_poly.type
_entity_poly.pdbx_seq_one_letter_code
_entity_poly.pdbx_strand_id
1 'polypeptide(L)'
;MTNQKRWIQSGVLWGVVLGGLVGCAMIASPPVGEIGKNDHAALAAWYDKEAAHLRQHAKDEMAMAEAYRKNPDPSTLGVISHKIDMIQHCEALVGMYTKAAEEADQAAKAHRDLLK
;
A
#
# COMPACT_ATOMS: atom_id res chain seq x y z
N MET A 1 22.82 24.87 14.74
CA MET A 1 21.71 23.90 14.60
C MET A 1 21.84 22.85 15.70
N THR A 2 20.84 22.74 16.58
CA THR A 2 20.88 21.84 17.74
C THR A 2 20.72 20.37 17.32
N ASN A 3 21.45 19.46 17.99
CA ASN A 3 21.49 18.02 17.67
C ASN A 3 20.12 17.35 17.67
N GLN A 4 19.14 17.91 18.38
CA GLN A 4 17.75 17.47 18.42
C GLN A 4 17.02 17.59 17.06
N LYS A 5 17.28 18.64 16.28
CA LYS A 5 16.67 18.80 14.94
C LYS A 5 17.24 17.79 13.94
N ARG A 6 18.54 17.47 14.01
CA ARG A 6 19.17 16.43 13.18
C ARG A 6 18.60 15.05 13.45
N TRP A 7 18.29 14.73 14.70
CA TRP A 7 17.72 13.43 15.09
C TRP A 7 16.27 13.26 14.59
N ILE A 8 15.44 14.30 14.75
CA ILE A 8 14.07 14.32 14.23
C ILE A 8 14.05 14.28 12.70
N GLN A 9 14.90 15.08 12.03
CA GLN A 9 14.99 15.06 10.56
C GLN A 9 15.49 13.72 10.03
N SER A 10 16.45 13.09 10.68
CA SER A 10 16.97 11.78 10.26
C SER A 10 15.91 10.67 10.47
N GLY A 11 15.16 10.71 11.57
CA GLY A 11 14.06 9.76 11.81
C GLY A 11 12.93 9.88 10.79
N VAL A 12 12.54 11.10 10.43
CA VAL A 12 11.50 11.36 9.42
C VAL A 12 11.96 10.92 8.02
N LEU A 13 13.21 11.19 7.64
CA LEU A 13 13.76 10.77 6.35
C LEU A 13 13.79 9.25 6.19
N TRP A 14 14.22 8.52 7.22
CA TRP A 14 14.24 7.06 7.18
C TRP A 14 12.83 6.45 7.20
N GLY A 15 11.91 7.03 7.97
CA GLY A 15 10.49 6.60 7.96
C GLY A 15 9.83 6.77 6.60
N VAL A 16 10.12 7.86 5.89
CA VAL A 16 9.57 8.10 4.54
C VAL A 16 10.17 7.14 3.50
N VAL A 17 11.48 6.86 3.56
CA VAL A 17 12.15 5.94 2.63
C VAL A 17 11.68 4.49 2.83
N LEU A 18 11.57 4.04 4.09
CA LEU A 18 11.10 2.68 4.38
C LEU A 18 9.60 2.52 4.09
N GLY A 19 8.79 3.55 4.32
CA GLY A 19 7.39 3.54 3.91
C GLY A 19 7.24 3.48 2.39
N GLY A 20 8.18 4.03 1.61
CA GLY A 20 8.26 3.95 0.14
C GLY A 20 8.39 2.54 -0.39
N LEU A 21 9.35 1.79 0.15
CA LEU A 21 9.70 0.45 -0.36
C LEU A 21 8.60 -0.60 -0.12
N VAL A 22 7.75 -0.41 0.88
CA VAL A 22 6.70 -1.39 1.23
C VAL A 22 5.51 -1.35 0.25
N GLY A 23 5.21 -0.20 -0.37
CA GLY A 23 4.14 -0.08 -1.36
C GLY A 23 4.39 -0.98 -2.58
N CYS A 24 5.62 -0.91 -3.13
CA CYS A 24 5.98 -1.62 -4.34
C CYS A 24 5.85 -3.14 -4.22
N ALA A 25 6.08 -3.69 -3.02
CA ALA A 25 6.01 -5.14 -2.80
C ALA A 25 4.58 -5.70 -2.86
N MET A 26 3.57 -4.84 -2.72
CA MET A 26 2.16 -5.23 -2.75
C MET A 26 1.56 -5.21 -4.16
N ILE A 27 2.23 -4.56 -5.12
CA ILE A 27 1.78 -4.49 -6.51
C ILE A 27 2.13 -5.82 -7.19
N ALA A 28 1.15 -6.46 -7.83
CA ALA A 28 1.42 -7.65 -8.62
C ALA A 28 2.33 -7.32 -9.82
N SER A 29 2.93 -8.35 -10.42
CA SER A 29 3.59 -8.20 -11.72
C SER A 29 2.59 -8.45 -12.85
N PRO A 30 2.62 -7.68 -13.95
CA PRO A 30 1.81 -7.97 -15.12
C PRO A 30 2.11 -9.37 -15.68
N PRO A 31 1.11 -10.08 -16.24
CA PRO A 31 1.31 -11.42 -16.79
C PRO A 31 2.30 -11.40 -17.95
N VAL A 32 3.50 -11.92 -17.68
CA VAL A 32 4.61 -12.02 -18.65
C VAL A 32 4.28 -13.08 -19.70
N GLY A 33 3.64 -12.66 -20.79
CA GLY A 33 3.23 -13.53 -21.89
C GLY A 33 1.90 -13.13 -22.52
N GLU A 34 1.03 -12.42 -21.78
CA GLU A 34 -0.24 -11.92 -22.30
C GLU A 34 -0.12 -10.47 -22.79
N ILE A 35 0.77 -9.70 -22.19
CA ILE A 35 1.08 -8.35 -22.64
C ILE A 35 2.26 -8.38 -23.59
N GLY A 36 2.07 -7.83 -24.79
CA GLY A 36 3.12 -7.75 -25.81
C GLY A 36 4.36 -7.01 -25.32
N LYS A 37 5.54 -7.42 -25.80
CA LYS A 37 6.79 -6.70 -25.51
C LYS A 37 6.65 -5.25 -25.96
N ASN A 38 6.88 -4.29 -25.07
CA ASN A 38 6.72 -2.85 -25.29
C ASN A 38 5.29 -2.38 -25.55
N ASP A 39 4.27 -3.18 -25.24
CA ASP A 39 2.88 -2.73 -25.30
C ASP A 39 2.56 -1.83 -24.08
N HIS A 40 3.01 -0.57 -24.17
CA HIS A 40 2.81 0.40 -23.11
C HIS A 40 1.34 0.77 -22.89
N ALA A 41 0.48 0.60 -23.90
CA ALA A 41 -0.96 0.80 -23.76
C ALA A 41 -1.59 -0.30 -22.90
N ALA A 42 -1.26 -1.57 -23.18
CA ALA A 42 -1.71 -2.70 -22.37
C ALA A 42 -1.11 -2.67 -20.95
N LEU A 43 0.16 -2.28 -20.79
CA LEU A 43 0.76 -2.10 -19.46
C LEU A 43 0.04 -1.01 -18.66
N ALA A 44 -0.27 0.15 -19.27
CA ALA A 44 -1.02 1.20 -18.59
C ALA A 44 -2.40 0.72 -18.14
N ALA A 45 -3.14 0.03 -19.02
CA ALA A 45 -4.46 -0.52 -18.70
C ALA A 45 -4.40 -1.63 -17.63
N TRP A 46 -3.32 -2.39 -17.57
CA TRP A 46 -3.11 -3.39 -16.52
C TRP A 46 -2.89 -2.72 -15.16
N TYR A 47 -1.98 -1.74 -15.08
CA TYR A 47 -1.73 -1.01 -13.83
C TYR A 47 -2.96 -0.22 -13.35
N ASP A 48 -3.82 0.29 -14.25
CA ASP A 48 -5.10 0.89 -13.84
C ASP A 48 -6.00 -0.10 -13.11
N LYS A 49 -6.09 -1.34 -13.61
CA LYS A 49 -6.87 -2.41 -12.98
C LYS A 49 -6.27 -2.79 -11.63
N GLU A 50 -4.95 -2.89 -11.56
CA GLU A 50 -4.24 -3.22 -10.32
C GLU A 50 -4.44 -2.13 -9.26
N ALA A 51 -4.37 -0.85 -9.65
CA ALA A 51 -4.65 0.26 -8.75
C ALA A 51 -6.10 0.23 -8.23
N ALA A 52 -7.07 -0.17 -9.07
CA ALA A 52 -8.45 -0.35 -8.64
C ALA A 52 -8.62 -1.53 -7.67
N HIS A 53 -7.92 -2.63 -7.92
CA HIS A 53 -7.92 -3.83 -7.08
C HIS A 53 -7.32 -3.54 -5.69
N LEU A 54 -6.17 -2.86 -5.63
CA LEU A 54 -5.52 -2.46 -4.38
C LEU A 54 -6.40 -1.51 -3.56
N ARG A 55 -7.12 -0.58 -4.21
CA ARG A 55 -8.12 0.26 -3.53
C ARG A 55 -9.28 -0.56 -2.96
N GLN A 56 -9.69 -1.64 -3.62
CA GLN A 56 -10.72 -2.52 -3.08
C GLN A 56 -10.21 -3.24 -1.83
N HIS A 57 -8.99 -3.78 -1.86
CA HIS A 57 -8.36 -4.35 -0.67
C HIS A 57 -8.30 -3.37 0.51
N ALA A 58 -7.91 -2.11 0.26
CA ALA A 58 -7.92 -1.09 1.30
C ALA A 58 -9.32 -0.88 1.91
N LYS A 59 -10.39 -0.95 1.12
CA LYS A 59 -11.77 -0.85 1.64
C LYS A 59 -12.16 -2.09 2.46
N ASP A 60 -11.76 -3.26 2.02
CA ASP A 60 -12.07 -4.52 2.70
C ASP A 60 -11.38 -4.56 4.09
N GLU A 61 -10.11 -4.15 4.17
CA GLU A 61 -9.39 -4.02 5.44
C GLU A 61 -10.01 -2.95 6.36
N MET A 62 -10.49 -1.84 5.80
CA MET A 62 -11.19 -0.81 6.56
C MET A 62 -12.51 -1.34 7.15
N ALA A 63 -13.27 -2.12 6.38
CA ALA A 63 -14.49 -2.78 6.84
C ALA A 63 -14.20 -3.82 7.94
N MET A 64 -13.09 -4.56 7.82
CA MET A 64 -12.66 -5.52 8.84
C MET A 64 -12.25 -4.83 10.14
N ALA A 65 -11.51 -3.71 10.08
CA ALA A 65 -11.20 -2.90 11.25
C ALA A 65 -12.48 -2.42 11.96
N GLU A 66 -13.49 -1.98 11.20
CA GLU A 66 -14.78 -1.57 11.75
C GLU A 66 -15.52 -2.75 12.40
N ALA A 67 -15.48 -3.94 11.79
CA ALA A 67 -16.07 -5.15 12.37
C ALA A 67 -15.44 -5.50 13.73
N TYR A 68 -14.10 -5.42 13.85
CA TYR A 68 -13.41 -5.63 15.12
C TYR A 68 -13.75 -4.56 16.17
N ARG A 69 -13.91 -3.29 15.77
CA ARG A 69 -14.36 -2.23 16.69
C ARG A 69 -15.78 -2.45 17.21
N LYS A 70 -16.68 -2.96 16.37
CA LYS A 70 -18.08 -3.22 16.74
C LYS A 70 -18.23 -4.44 17.66
N ASN A 71 -17.40 -5.45 17.46
CA ASN A 71 -17.42 -6.69 18.25
C ASN A 71 -16.03 -6.96 18.86
N PRO A 72 -15.64 -6.20 19.90
CA PRO A 72 -14.33 -6.35 20.50
C PRO A 72 -14.23 -7.68 21.25
N ASP A 73 -13.31 -8.53 20.81
CA ASP A 73 -12.86 -9.72 21.52
C ASP A 73 -11.46 -9.46 22.12
N PRO A 74 -11.09 -10.07 23.25
CA PRO A 74 -9.75 -9.89 23.81
C PRO A 74 -8.59 -10.24 22.84
N SER A 75 -8.82 -11.08 21.83
CA SER A 75 -7.87 -11.34 20.73
C SER A 75 -7.80 -10.21 19.70
N THR A 76 -8.87 -9.43 19.50
CA THR A 76 -8.89 -8.32 18.54
C THR A 76 -8.30 -7.04 19.13
N LEU A 77 -8.33 -6.91 20.46
CA LEU A 77 -7.77 -5.79 21.22
C LEU A 77 -6.33 -6.04 21.72
N GLY A 78 -5.68 -7.14 21.31
CA GLY A 78 -4.33 -7.49 21.77
C GLY A 78 -4.23 -7.79 23.28
N VAL A 79 -5.36 -8.10 23.94
CA VAL A 79 -5.47 -8.28 25.39
C VAL A 79 -4.98 -9.66 25.83
N ILE A 80 -5.21 -10.72 25.04
CA ILE A 80 -4.72 -12.09 25.34
C ILE A 80 -3.27 -12.31 24.87
N SER A 81 -2.88 -11.67 23.77
CA SER A 81 -1.52 -11.70 23.24
C SER A 81 -1.14 -10.29 22.82
N HIS A 82 -0.18 -9.69 23.53
CA HIS A 82 0.32 -8.33 23.29
C HIS A 82 0.95 -8.12 21.92
N LYS A 83 1.01 -9.17 21.08
CA LYS A 83 1.79 -9.17 19.85
C LYS A 83 1.02 -8.63 18.65
N ILE A 84 -0.31 -8.68 18.64
CA ILE A 84 -1.11 -8.24 17.47
C ILE A 84 -2.41 -7.60 17.96
N ASP A 85 -2.55 -6.31 17.72
CA ASP A 85 -3.83 -5.60 17.72
C ASP A 85 -4.40 -5.71 16.30
N MET A 86 -5.55 -6.37 16.16
CA MET A 86 -6.13 -6.65 14.84
C MET A 86 -6.70 -5.38 14.20
N ILE A 87 -7.15 -4.40 15.00
CA ILE A 87 -7.61 -3.11 14.47
C ILE A 87 -6.40 -2.36 13.88
N GLN A 88 -5.31 -2.26 14.64
CA GLN A 88 -4.08 -1.62 14.18
C GLN A 88 -3.48 -2.34 12.97
N HIS A 89 -3.54 -3.67 12.94
CA HIS A 89 -3.10 -4.47 11.81
C HIS A 89 -3.87 -4.13 10.52
N CYS A 90 -5.20 -4.12 10.59
CA CYS A 90 -6.05 -3.75 9.45
C CYS A 90 -5.74 -2.32 8.98
N GLU A 91 -5.64 -1.35 9.90
CA GLU A 91 -5.32 0.04 9.58
C GLU A 91 -3.96 0.19 8.89
N ALA A 92 -2.96 -0.60 9.32
CA ALA A 92 -1.67 -0.63 8.65
C ALA A 92 -1.78 -1.16 7.21
N LEU A 93 -2.56 -2.23 7.00
CA LEU A 93 -2.83 -2.78 5.66
C LEU A 93 -3.58 -1.79 4.77
N VAL A 94 -4.57 -1.04 5.29
CA VAL A 94 -5.24 0.04 4.56
C VAL A 94 -4.22 1.04 4.02
N GLY A 95 -3.28 1.47 4.87
CA GLY A 95 -2.21 2.41 4.46
C GLY A 95 -1.30 1.82 3.38
N MET A 96 -0.90 0.55 3.52
CA MET A 96 -0.06 -0.15 2.56
C MET A 96 -0.74 -0.31 1.19
N TYR A 97 -1.99 -0.79 1.16
CA TYR A 97 -2.75 -0.96 -0.08
C TYR A 97 -3.07 0.37 -0.75
N THR A 98 -3.38 1.41 0.02
CA THR A 98 -3.60 2.77 -0.52
C THR A 98 -2.35 3.27 -1.23
N LYS A 99 -1.18 3.12 -0.59
CA LYS A 99 0.09 3.52 -1.20
C LYS A 99 0.43 2.71 -2.45
N ALA A 100 0.24 1.39 -2.40
CA ALA A 100 0.47 0.53 -3.55
C ALA A 100 -0.44 0.91 -4.74
N ALA A 101 -1.70 1.31 -4.47
CA ALA A 101 -2.58 1.82 -5.51
C ALA A 101 -2.07 3.13 -6.15
N GLU A 102 -1.51 4.04 -5.35
CA GLU A 102 -0.90 5.28 -5.86
C GLU A 102 0.33 4.98 -6.73
N GLU A 103 1.16 4.02 -6.34
CA GLU A 103 2.32 3.58 -7.11
C GLU A 103 1.91 2.88 -8.42
N ALA A 104 0.84 2.08 -8.40
CA ALA A 104 0.26 1.49 -9.60
C ALA A 104 -0.31 2.57 -10.54
N ASP A 105 -1.00 3.60 -10.04
CA ASP A 105 -1.43 4.74 -10.87
C ASP A 105 -0.25 5.47 -11.51
N GLN A 106 0.84 5.66 -10.75
CA GLN A 106 2.06 6.29 -11.26
C GLN A 106 2.71 5.46 -12.37
N ALA A 107 2.74 4.12 -12.21
CA ALA A 107 3.20 3.21 -13.25
C ALA A 107 2.31 3.28 -14.50
N ALA A 108 0.98 3.30 -14.33
CA ALA A 108 0.05 3.47 -15.44
C ALA A 108 0.29 4.79 -16.18
N LYS A 109 0.47 5.90 -15.45
CA LYS A 109 0.80 7.20 -16.03
C LYS A 109 2.12 7.18 -16.79
N ALA A 110 3.18 6.61 -16.21
CA ALA A 110 4.48 6.52 -16.85
C ALA A 110 4.41 5.77 -18.18
N HIS A 111 3.66 4.66 -18.25
CA HIS A 111 3.45 3.94 -19.50
C HIS A 111 2.61 4.72 -20.52
N ARG A 112 1.60 5.49 -20.10
CA ARG A 112 0.87 6.39 -21.03
C ARG A 112 1.76 7.50 -21.58
N ASP A 113 2.69 8.03 -20.78
CA ASP A 113 3.60 9.08 -21.22
C ASP A 113 4.59 8.60 -22.29
N LEU A 114 4.89 7.29 -22.35
CA LEU A 114 5.70 6.68 -23.41
C LEU A 114 4.97 6.54 -24.77
N LEU A 115 3.65 6.77 -24.79
CA LEU A 115 2.83 6.70 -26.01
C LEU A 115 2.69 8.07 -26.71
N LYS A 116 3.23 9.14 -26.13
CA LYS A 116 3.21 10.50 -26.67
C LYS A 116 4.44 10.77 -27.53
#